data_AF-B8IY36-F1
#
_entry.id   AF-B8IY36-F1
#
_cell.length_a   1.000
_cell.length_b   1.000
_cell.length_c   1.000
_cell.angle_alpha   90.00
_cell.angle_beta   90.00
_cell.angle_gamma   90.00
#
_symmetry.space_group_name_H-M   'P 1'
#
loop_
_entity.id
_entity.type
_entity.pdbx_description
1 polymer ?
#
loop_
_entity_poly.entity_id
_entity_poly.type
_entity_poly.pdbx_seq_one_letter_code
_entity_poly.pdbx_strand_id
1 'polypeptide(L)'
;MCPLDPSLGSAAPVRRAVTVEQPAPTLRALRIRNGARPDSTVAWCPYCEDVHHHGTGGGRRAAHCVREESPCRVTGYSLDVQGEAEAPHDVVPAALLAGRHRLSDALDGVSAEIRAAILRGVLGKRRAGPAFELRVDRARVSVIGESWWIDLDAFPARPELRSAPVPPSRTLSGRGLINLLAVLYGIPRGDVVMRLLHAVAPGAFDASGWLEISAAAEASIERRDAGEGGAR
;
A
#
# COMPACT_ATOMS: atom_id res chain seq x y z
N MET A 1 33.47 7.20 60.35
CA MET A 1 33.87 6.08 59.47
C MET A 1 32.62 5.26 59.19
N CYS A 2 32.04 5.38 58.00
CA CYS A 2 30.94 4.52 57.54
C CYS A 2 31.53 3.43 56.63
N PRO A 3 31.09 2.17 56.71
CA PRO A 3 31.55 1.14 55.78
C PRO A 3 30.85 1.30 54.43
N LEU A 4 31.63 1.17 53.34
CA LEU A 4 31.15 1.12 51.97
C LEU A 4 30.62 -0.29 51.66
N ASP A 5 29.43 -0.34 51.06
CA ASP A 5 28.74 -1.55 50.61
C ASP A 5 29.27 -1.97 49.21
N PRO A 6 29.78 -3.20 49.01
CA PRO A 6 30.31 -3.65 47.73
C PRO A 6 29.26 -4.47 46.98
N SER A 7 28.30 -3.82 46.33
CA SER A 7 27.34 -4.52 45.47
C SER A 7 26.88 -3.70 44.26
N LEU A 8 27.82 -3.35 43.38
CA LEU A 8 27.49 -2.89 42.02
C LEU A 8 28.33 -3.65 41.00
N GLY A 9 27.85 -4.84 40.65
CA GLY A 9 28.40 -5.70 39.60
C GLY A 9 27.28 -6.38 38.81
N SER A 10 26.28 -5.62 38.36
CA SER A 10 25.34 -6.11 37.35
C SER A 10 25.64 -5.38 36.03
N ALA A 11 26.54 -5.96 35.24
CA ALA A 11 26.70 -5.56 33.85
C ALA A 11 25.42 -5.99 33.12
N ALA A 12 24.53 -5.02 32.84
CA ALA A 12 23.41 -5.25 31.94
C ALA A 12 23.95 -5.77 30.60
N PRO A 13 23.38 -6.85 30.04
CA PRO A 13 23.83 -7.33 28.74
C PRO A 13 23.54 -6.25 27.70
N VAL A 14 24.60 -5.75 27.07
CA VAL A 14 24.52 -4.88 25.89
C VAL A 14 23.78 -5.69 24.83
N ARG A 15 22.49 -5.42 24.67
CA ARG A 15 21.72 -5.93 23.53
C ARG A 15 22.35 -5.32 22.29
N ARG A 16 23.13 -6.12 21.56
CA ARG A 16 23.58 -5.78 20.21
C ARG A 16 22.30 -5.52 19.40
N ALA A 17 22.06 -4.26 19.05
CA ALA A 17 21.09 -3.94 18.02
C ALA A 17 21.57 -4.66 16.76
N VAL A 18 20.86 -5.71 16.36
CA VAL A 18 21.05 -6.31 15.04
C VAL A 18 20.49 -5.29 14.06
N THR A 19 21.37 -4.48 13.49
CA THR A 19 21.01 -3.64 12.35
C THR A 19 20.74 -4.59 11.20
N VAL A 20 19.46 -4.94 10.99
CA VAL A 20 19.05 -5.63 9.78
C VAL A 20 19.28 -4.64 8.65
N GLU A 21 20.33 -4.84 7.86
CA GLU A 21 20.50 -4.09 6.62
C GLU A 21 19.29 -4.38 5.74
N GLN A 22 18.37 -3.41 5.65
CA GLN A 22 17.25 -3.52 4.73
C GLN A 22 17.81 -3.45 3.30
N PRO A 23 17.54 -4.46 2.45
CA PRO A 23 17.95 -4.39 1.06
C PRO A 23 17.23 -3.23 0.37
N ALA A 24 17.95 -2.54 -0.52
CA ALA A 24 17.38 -1.43 -1.26
C ALA A 24 16.14 -1.90 -2.05
N PRO A 25 14.99 -1.18 -1.98
CA PRO A 25 13.79 -1.56 -2.71
C PRO A 25 14.06 -1.67 -4.21
N THR A 26 13.40 -2.62 -4.87
CA THR A 26 13.38 -2.69 -6.34
C THR A 26 12.08 -2.07 -6.85
N LEU A 27 12.20 -1.08 -7.72
CA LEU A 27 11.06 -0.43 -8.38
C LEU A 27 10.95 -0.91 -9.83
N ARG A 28 9.72 -1.25 -10.23
CA ARG A 28 9.40 -1.49 -11.63
C ARG A 28 9.60 -0.22 -12.43
N ALA A 29 10.28 -0.35 -13.56
CA ALA A 29 10.61 0.74 -14.44
C ALA A 29 10.27 0.38 -15.89
N LEU A 30 9.89 1.39 -16.68
CA LEU A 30 9.63 1.25 -18.11
C LEU A 30 10.49 2.24 -18.89
N ARG A 31 10.93 1.85 -20.09
CA ARG A 31 11.62 2.76 -21.00
C ARG A 31 10.61 3.60 -21.76
N ILE A 32 10.85 4.90 -21.86
CA ILE A 32 10.15 5.79 -22.78
C ILE A 32 11.12 6.11 -23.91
N ARG A 33 10.75 5.67 -25.11
CA ARG A 33 11.44 6.06 -26.32
C ARG A 33 11.10 7.50 -26.64
N ASN A 34 12.14 8.31 -26.78
CA ASN A 34 11.96 9.73 -27.07
C ASN A 34 12.69 10.02 -28.37
N GLY A 35 12.00 10.01 -29.51
CA GLY A 35 12.65 9.96 -30.83
C GLY A 35 13.78 10.98 -31.08
N ALA A 36 13.73 12.16 -30.45
CA ALA A 36 14.76 13.21 -30.57
C ALA A 36 15.67 13.37 -29.33
N ARG A 37 15.46 12.58 -28.26
CA ARG A 37 16.19 12.67 -26.99
C ARG A 37 16.73 11.28 -26.60
N PRO A 38 17.74 11.19 -25.73
CA PRO A 38 18.11 9.88 -25.19
C PRO A 38 16.89 9.25 -24.50
N ASP A 39 16.72 7.94 -24.72
CA ASP A 39 15.71 7.15 -24.03
C ASP A 39 15.81 7.38 -22.53
N SER A 40 14.65 7.46 -21.88
CA SER A 40 14.57 7.64 -20.44
C SER A 40 13.88 6.46 -19.81
N THR A 41 14.27 6.14 -18.58
CA THR A 41 13.56 5.14 -17.79
C THR A 41 12.68 5.87 -16.80
N VAL A 42 11.40 5.52 -16.75
CA VAL A 42 10.46 6.04 -15.73
C VAL A 42 10.13 4.96 -14.72
N ALA A 43 9.92 5.35 -13.47
CA ALA A 43 9.48 4.44 -12.42
C ALA A 43 8.50 5.15 -11.49
N TRP A 44 7.41 4.47 -11.14
CA TRP A 44 6.53 4.93 -10.07
C TRP A 44 7.14 4.60 -8.72
N CYS A 45 7.30 5.60 -7.87
CA CYS A 45 7.73 5.39 -6.49
C CYS A 45 6.50 5.24 -5.58
N PRO A 46 6.25 4.08 -4.96
CA PRO A 46 5.09 3.88 -4.09
C PRO A 46 5.19 4.62 -2.76
N TYR A 47 6.33 5.27 -2.48
CA TYR A 47 6.56 6.05 -1.27
C TYR A 47 6.26 7.53 -1.48
N CYS A 48 6.87 8.21 -2.45
CA CYS A 48 6.46 9.60 -2.72
C CYS A 48 5.23 9.71 -3.61
N GLU A 49 4.76 8.60 -4.20
CA GLU A 49 3.60 8.54 -5.09
C GLU A 49 3.75 9.48 -6.29
N ASP A 50 4.95 9.41 -6.89
CA ASP A 50 5.31 10.22 -8.05
C ASP A 50 6.09 9.39 -9.07
N VAL A 51 6.08 9.85 -10.31
CA VAL A 51 6.83 9.27 -11.42
C VAL A 51 8.23 9.87 -11.45
N HIS A 52 9.22 9.03 -11.22
CA HIS A 52 10.63 9.41 -11.28
C HIS A 52 11.18 9.19 -12.69
N HIS A 53 11.94 10.17 -13.18
CA HIS A 53 12.65 10.09 -14.46
C HIS A 53 14.13 9.77 -14.25
N HIS A 54 14.65 8.85 -15.06
CA HIS A 54 16.03 8.41 -15.03
C HIS A 54 16.61 8.32 -16.45
N GLY A 55 17.95 8.29 -16.51
CA GLY A 55 18.65 7.96 -17.76
C GLY A 55 18.43 6.51 -18.19
N THR A 56 19.18 6.09 -19.20
CA THR A 56 19.06 4.75 -19.79
C THR A 56 19.50 3.65 -18.83
N GLY A 57 18.71 2.56 -18.79
CA GLY A 57 19.08 1.32 -18.13
C GLY A 57 18.53 1.12 -16.72
N GLY A 58 18.67 -0.10 -16.21
CA GLY A 58 18.26 -0.49 -14.86
C GLY A 58 19.35 -0.22 -13.81
N GLY A 59 19.20 -0.88 -12.66
CA GLY A 59 20.21 -0.93 -11.60
C GLY A 59 20.04 0.14 -10.52
N ARG A 60 21.05 0.24 -9.65
CA ARG A 60 20.99 1.04 -8.42
C ARG A 60 20.91 2.53 -8.70
N ARG A 61 20.11 3.25 -7.91
CA ARG A 61 19.92 4.70 -7.94
C ARG A 61 20.19 5.27 -6.56
N ALA A 62 20.80 6.45 -6.56
CA ALA A 62 21.03 7.22 -5.34
C ALA A 62 19.68 7.57 -4.70
N ALA A 63 19.68 7.66 -3.38
CA ALA A 63 18.52 8.11 -2.63
C ALA A 63 18.11 9.53 -3.02
N HIS A 64 16.88 9.69 -3.52
CA HIS A 64 16.28 11.00 -3.81
C HIS A 64 14.76 10.99 -3.65
N CYS A 65 14.22 10.04 -2.89
CA CYS A 65 12.82 10.11 -2.50
C CYS A 65 12.62 11.29 -1.54
N VAL A 66 11.61 12.11 -1.81
CA VAL A 66 11.30 13.29 -1.00
C VAL A 66 10.73 12.96 0.38
N ARG A 67 10.17 11.74 0.55
CA ARG A 67 9.58 11.27 1.81
C ARG A 67 10.67 10.79 2.78
N GLU A 68 10.66 11.29 4.00
CA GLU A 68 11.68 11.01 5.02
C GLU A 68 11.67 9.55 5.46
N GLU A 69 10.47 9.02 5.61
CA GLU A 69 10.12 7.67 6.00
C GLU A 69 10.33 6.63 4.88
N SER A 70 10.68 7.05 3.66
CA SER A 70 10.88 6.13 2.55
C SER A 70 12.21 5.37 2.69
N PRO A 71 12.20 4.02 2.62
CA PRO A 71 13.42 3.24 2.48
C PRO A 71 14.25 3.69 1.27
N CYS A 72 13.61 4.15 0.19
CA CYS A 72 14.31 4.69 -0.99
C CYS A 72 15.14 5.94 -0.69
N ARG A 73 14.82 6.70 0.37
CA ARG A 73 15.62 7.85 0.83
C ARG A 73 16.82 7.41 1.66
N VAL A 74 16.75 6.25 2.33
CA VAL A 74 17.83 5.75 3.19
C VAL A 74 18.81 4.90 2.37
N THR A 75 18.30 3.95 1.59
CA THR A 75 19.12 2.92 0.93
C THR A 75 19.41 3.20 -0.55
N GLY A 76 18.72 4.20 -1.11
CA GLY A 76 18.49 4.26 -2.56
C GLY A 76 17.51 3.16 -2.98
N TYR A 77 17.46 2.88 -4.28
CA TYR A 77 16.62 1.82 -4.83
C TYR A 77 17.20 1.28 -6.13
N SER A 78 16.75 0.11 -6.56
CA SER A 78 17.14 -0.49 -7.84
C SER A 78 15.99 -0.36 -8.84
N LEU A 79 16.30 0.01 -10.08
CA LEU A 79 15.34 -0.04 -11.19
C LEU A 79 15.40 -1.40 -11.86
N ASP A 80 14.24 -2.05 -11.95
CA ASP A 80 14.03 -3.23 -12.78
C ASP A 80 13.24 -2.84 -14.03
N VAL A 81 13.90 -2.87 -15.18
CA VAL A 81 13.35 -2.37 -16.44
C VAL A 81 12.57 -3.48 -17.14
N GLN A 82 11.24 -3.39 -17.11
CA GLN A 82 10.33 -4.45 -17.52
C GLN A 82 9.48 -4.06 -18.76
N GLY A 83 10.11 -3.45 -19.76
CA GLY A 83 9.47 -3.13 -21.04
C GLY A 83 9.52 -1.64 -21.39
N GLU A 84 8.54 -1.24 -22.19
CA GLU A 84 8.43 0.11 -22.77
C GLU A 84 7.11 0.76 -22.31
N ALA A 85 7.10 2.09 -22.25
CA ALA A 85 5.96 2.94 -21.94
C ALA A 85 5.80 3.97 -23.07
N GLU A 86 4.56 4.32 -23.39
CA GLU A 86 4.25 5.41 -24.31
C GLU A 86 4.30 6.76 -23.58
N ALA A 87 3.93 6.77 -22.30
CA ALA A 87 3.91 7.96 -21.47
C ALA A 87 4.35 7.70 -20.03
N PRO A 88 4.82 8.73 -19.29
CA PRO A 88 5.24 8.58 -17.89
C PRO A 88 4.18 8.02 -16.95
N HIS A 89 2.89 8.22 -17.24
CA HIS A 89 1.82 7.70 -16.40
C HIS A 89 1.59 6.18 -16.54
N ASP A 90 2.17 5.53 -17.55
CA ASP A 90 2.04 4.07 -17.78
C ASP A 90 2.73 3.23 -16.70
N VAL A 91 3.61 3.82 -15.90
CA VAL A 91 4.22 3.16 -14.73
C VAL A 91 3.38 3.27 -13.47
N VAL A 92 2.36 4.12 -13.44
CA VAL A 92 1.47 4.27 -12.29
C VAL A 92 0.62 3.00 -12.16
N PRO A 93 0.48 2.40 -10.96
CA PRO A 93 -0.40 1.27 -10.76
C PRO A 93 -1.82 1.60 -11.23
N ALA A 94 -2.47 0.66 -11.92
CA ALA A 94 -3.87 0.80 -12.37
C ALA A 94 -4.90 0.79 -11.21
N ALA A 95 -4.45 0.97 -9.98
CA ALA A 95 -5.30 1.09 -8.81
C ALA A 95 -5.99 2.46 -8.80
N LEU A 96 -7.26 2.49 -8.42
CA LEU A 96 -8.11 3.69 -8.52
C LEU A 96 -7.56 4.89 -7.74
N LEU A 97 -6.97 4.64 -6.57
CA LEU A 97 -6.42 5.67 -5.69
C LEU A 97 -4.90 5.62 -5.60
N ALA A 98 -4.28 4.49 -5.95
CA ALA A 98 -2.84 4.22 -6.06
C ALA A 98 -1.97 4.95 -5.02
N GLY A 99 -1.53 4.24 -3.97
CA GLY A 99 -0.45 4.73 -3.13
C GLY A 99 -0.61 4.51 -1.63
N ARG A 100 0.52 4.22 -1.01
CA ARG A 100 0.66 3.93 0.42
C ARG A 100 0.35 5.14 1.31
N HIS A 101 0.87 6.31 0.96
CA HIS A 101 0.65 7.53 1.74
C HIS A 101 -0.77 8.03 1.61
N ARG A 102 -1.39 7.99 0.43
CA ARG A 102 -2.82 8.28 0.26
C ARG A 102 -3.69 7.43 1.17
N LEU A 103 -3.39 6.14 1.31
CA LEU A 103 -4.11 5.29 2.26
C LEU A 103 -3.90 5.76 3.70
N SER A 104 -2.66 6.11 4.08
CA SER A 104 -2.39 6.66 5.41
C SER A 104 -3.14 7.96 5.66
N ASP A 105 -3.03 8.94 4.76
CA ASP A 105 -3.69 10.24 4.90
C ASP A 105 -5.21 10.07 5.03
N ALA A 106 -5.80 9.17 4.23
CA ALA A 106 -7.21 8.83 4.32
C ALA A 106 -7.57 8.23 5.68
N LEU A 107 -6.78 7.27 6.18
CA LEU A 107 -7.01 6.62 7.47
C LEU A 107 -6.78 7.56 8.66
N ASP A 108 -5.77 8.44 8.59
CA ASP A 108 -5.48 9.42 9.62
C ASP A 108 -6.64 10.42 9.74
N GLY A 109 -7.17 10.86 8.59
CA GLY A 109 -8.35 11.71 8.49
C GLY A 109 -9.63 11.12 9.07
N VAL A 110 -9.73 9.79 9.18
CA VAL A 110 -10.88 9.09 9.80
C VAL A 110 -10.51 8.32 11.06
N SER A 111 -9.31 8.52 11.60
CA SER A 111 -8.75 7.66 12.65
C SER A 111 -9.54 7.74 13.95
N ALA A 112 -10.12 8.90 14.27
CA ALA A 112 -10.98 9.08 15.44
C ALA A 112 -12.29 8.30 15.29
N GLU A 113 -12.89 8.33 14.11
CA GLU A 113 -14.12 7.62 13.76
C GLU A 113 -13.90 6.11 13.76
N ILE A 114 -12.77 5.64 13.23
CA ILE A 114 -12.36 4.23 13.28
C ILE A 114 -12.22 3.77 14.73
N ARG A 115 -11.47 4.51 15.55
CA ARG A 115 -11.30 4.19 16.98
C ARG A 115 -12.66 4.14 17.70
N ALA A 116 -13.51 5.14 17.46
CA ALA A 116 -14.85 5.18 18.04
C ALA A 116 -15.75 4.03 17.55
N ALA A 117 -15.64 3.62 16.29
CA ALA A 117 -16.39 2.50 15.73
C ALA A 117 -15.93 1.16 16.34
N ILE A 118 -14.63 0.95 16.52
CA ILE A 118 -14.08 -0.24 17.20
C ILE A 118 -14.56 -0.28 18.65
N LEU A 119 -14.45 0.83 19.39
CA LEU A 119 -14.93 0.90 20.77
C LEU A 119 -16.43 0.63 20.85
N ARG A 120 -17.24 1.18 19.94
CA ARG A 120 -18.68 0.88 19.87
C ARG A 120 -18.97 -0.58 19.50
N GLY A 121 -18.17 -1.22 18.66
CA GLY A 121 -18.33 -2.63 18.30
C GLY A 121 -17.94 -3.58 19.43
N VAL A 122 -16.91 -3.23 20.21
CA VAL A 122 -16.51 -3.96 21.42
C VAL A 122 -17.52 -3.76 22.55
N LEU A 123 -18.11 -2.57 22.67
CA LEU A 123 -18.99 -2.18 23.78
C LEU A 123 -20.50 -2.20 23.46
N GLY A 124 -20.91 -2.50 22.22
CA GLY A 124 -22.29 -2.31 21.77
C GLY A 124 -22.72 -3.27 20.65
N LYS A 125 -24.01 -3.65 20.71
CA LYS A 125 -24.61 -4.66 19.81
C LYS A 125 -24.65 -4.20 18.34
N ARG A 126 -24.25 -5.14 17.46
CA ARG A 126 -24.30 -5.08 15.99
C ARG A 126 -25.65 -4.57 15.47
N ARG A 127 -25.62 -3.52 14.63
CA ARG A 127 -26.74 -3.17 13.74
C ARG A 127 -26.38 -3.50 12.30
N ALA A 128 -27.45 -3.73 11.52
CA ALA A 128 -27.45 -4.09 10.11
C ALA A 128 -26.43 -3.29 9.30
N GLY A 129 -25.72 -3.98 8.41
CA GLY A 129 -24.57 -3.46 7.69
C GLY A 129 -24.91 -2.20 6.89
N PRO A 130 -24.07 -1.16 6.95
CA PRO A 130 -24.24 -0.01 6.06
C PRO A 130 -24.04 -0.45 4.60
N ALA A 131 -24.88 0.08 3.72
CA ALA A 131 -24.59 0.15 2.30
C ALA A 131 -23.95 1.51 2.02
N PHE A 132 -22.82 1.53 1.34
CA PHE A 132 -22.07 2.73 0.99
C PHE A 132 -21.73 2.73 -0.49
N GLU A 133 -21.87 3.88 -1.14
CA GLU A 133 -21.47 4.10 -2.53
C GLU A 133 -20.53 5.31 -2.61
N LEU A 134 -19.38 5.12 -3.26
CA LEU A 134 -18.41 6.17 -3.59
C LEU A 134 -18.23 6.26 -5.10
N ARG A 135 -18.14 7.48 -5.62
CA ARG A 135 -17.87 7.75 -7.04
C ARG A 135 -16.52 8.42 -7.16
N VAL A 136 -15.66 7.88 -8.03
CA VAL A 136 -14.33 8.42 -8.31
C VAL A 136 -14.14 8.43 -9.81
N ASP A 137 -14.18 9.61 -10.42
CA ASP A 137 -14.12 9.78 -11.88
C ASP A 137 -15.15 8.91 -12.63
N ARG A 138 -14.73 7.96 -13.48
CA ARG A 138 -15.60 7.01 -14.20
C ARG A 138 -15.94 5.77 -13.38
N ALA A 139 -15.33 5.59 -12.22
CA ALA A 139 -15.50 4.41 -11.39
C ALA A 139 -16.58 4.59 -10.31
N ARG A 140 -17.35 3.52 -10.07
CA ARG A 140 -18.28 3.41 -8.94
C ARG A 140 -17.81 2.30 -7.99
N VAL A 141 -17.65 2.63 -6.71
CA VAL A 141 -17.36 1.68 -5.64
C VAL A 141 -18.61 1.48 -4.80
N SER A 142 -19.07 0.25 -4.65
CA SER A 142 -20.23 -0.12 -3.84
C SER A 142 -19.80 -1.08 -2.74
N VAL A 143 -20.24 -0.86 -1.50
CA VAL A 143 -19.99 -1.72 -0.35
C VAL A 143 -21.32 -2.06 0.32
N ILE A 144 -21.61 -3.35 0.47
CA ILE A 144 -22.82 -3.84 1.15
C ILE A 144 -22.40 -4.91 2.15
N GLY A 145 -22.50 -4.57 3.44
CA GLY A 145 -21.96 -5.43 4.49
C GLY A 145 -20.45 -5.58 4.34
N GLU A 146 -19.98 -6.82 4.13
CA GLU A 146 -18.56 -7.11 3.88
C GLU A 146 -18.23 -7.25 2.39
N SER A 147 -19.22 -7.24 1.50
CA SER A 147 -19.01 -7.40 0.07
C SER A 147 -18.82 -6.05 -0.61
N TRP A 148 -18.01 -6.02 -1.66
CA TRP A 148 -17.77 -4.80 -2.43
C TRP A 148 -17.60 -5.07 -3.92
N TRP A 149 -17.89 -4.04 -4.72
CA TRP A 149 -17.75 -4.02 -6.18
C TRP A 149 -17.16 -2.69 -6.64
N ILE A 150 -16.28 -2.72 -7.63
CA ILE A 150 -15.73 -1.55 -8.33
C ILE A 150 -16.06 -1.73 -9.82
N ASP A 151 -16.90 -0.85 -10.33
CA ASP A 151 -17.26 -0.78 -11.73
C ASP A 151 -16.47 0.38 -12.36
N LEU A 152 -15.41 0.06 -13.10
CA LEU A 152 -14.43 1.03 -13.62
C LEU A 152 -14.99 1.95 -14.72
N ASP A 153 -16.13 1.58 -15.32
CA ASP A 153 -16.74 2.28 -16.46
C ASP A 153 -18.23 2.58 -16.21
N ALA A 154 -18.61 2.76 -14.94
CA ALA A 154 -20.00 2.87 -14.50
C ALA A 154 -20.76 4.10 -15.05
N PHE A 155 -20.06 5.14 -15.50
CA PHE A 155 -20.65 6.42 -15.92
C PHE A 155 -20.17 6.86 -17.31
N PRO A 156 -21.03 7.52 -18.10
CA PRO A 156 -21.14 7.23 -19.52
C PRO A 156 -19.87 7.52 -20.34
N ALA A 157 -19.60 6.64 -21.30
CA ALA A 157 -18.97 7.07 -22.55
C ALA A 157 -19.95 8.03 -23.24
N ARG A 158 -19.46 9.17 -23.73
CA ARG A 158 -20.28 10.20 -24.39
C ARG A 158 -21.27 9.58 -25.39
N PRO A 159 -22.51 10.10 -25.51
CA PRO A 159 -23.53 9.53 -26.40
C PRO A 159 -23.18 9.56 -27.90
N GLU A 160 -22.07 10.21 -28.30
CA GLU A 160 -21.65 10.41 -29.69
C GLU A 160 -20.77 9.28 -30.27
N LEU A 161 -20.32 8.31 -29.46
CA LEU A 161 -19.55 7.15 -29.93
C LEU A 161 -20.40 5.86 -29.84
N ARG A 162 -21.50 5.81 -30.58
CA ARG A 162 -22.42 4.65 -30.65
C ARG A 162 -21.95 3.50 -31.55
N SER A 163 -20.66 3.39 -31.88
CA SER A 163 -20.22 2.38 -32.86
C SER A 163 -18.94 1.63 -32.52
N ALA A 164 -18.35 1.84 -31.34
CA ALA A 164 -17.32 0.93 -30.85
C ALA A 164 -17.96 -0.06 -29.86
N PRO A 165 -17.64 -1.38 -29.93
CA PRO A 165 -18.05 -2.32 -28.90
C PRO A 165 -17.56 -1.79 -27.56
N VAL A 166 -18.50 -1.48 -26.66
CA VAL A 166 -18.19 -1.12 -25.27
C VAL A 166 -17.41 -2.30 -24.70
N PRO A 167 -16.13 -2.14 -24.32
CA PRO A 167 -15.38 -3.23 -23.72
C PRO A 167 -16.15 -3.70 -22.48
N PRO A 168 -16.18 -5.01 -22.17
CA PRO A 168 -16.89 -5.51 -20.99
C PRO A 168 -16.40 -4.74 -19.77
N SER A 169 -17.32 -4.12 -19.03
CA SER A 169 -17.02 -3.37 -17.81
C SER A 169 -16.12 -4.22 -16.93
N ARG A 170 -14.87 -3.79 -16.71
CA ARG A 170 -13.93 -4.49 -15.84
C ARG A 170 -14.41 -4.30 -14.40
N THR A 171 -15.33 -5.17 -13.99
CA THR A 171 -15.86 -5.16 -12.63
C THR A 171 -14.91 -5.93 -11.74
N LEU A 172 -14.38 -5.27 -10.71
CA LEU A 172 -13.66 -5.91 -9.62
C LEU A 172 -14.64 -6.16 -8.48
N SER A 173 -14.54 -7.30 -7.81
CA SER A 173 -15.39 -7.60 -6.66
C SER A 173 -14.63 -8.42 -5.64
N GLY A 174 -15.01 -8.28 -4.38
CA GLY A 174 -14.42 -9.05 -3.30
C GLY A 174 -15.17 -8.93 -2.00
N ARG A 175 -14.53 -9.45 -0.94
CA ARG A 175 -15.03 -9.40 0.43
C ARG A 175 -13.97 -8.86 1.38
N GLY A 176 -14.43 -8.17 2.41
CA GLY A 176 -13.61 -7.63 3.47
C GLY A 176 -12.94 -6.30 3.13
N LEU A 177 -12.80 -5.46 4.15
CA LEU A 177 -12.19 -4.14 4.06
C LEU A 177 -10.72 -4.21 3.61
N ILE A 178 -9.95 -5.19 4.09
CA ILE A 178 -8.52 -5.33 3.75
C ILE A 178 -8.35 -5.53 2.24
N ASN A 179 -9.13 -6.43 1.63
CA ASN A 179 -9.08 -6.68 0.19
C ASN A 179 -9.56 -5.48 -0.61
N LEU A 180 -10.61 -4.79 -0.15
CA LEU A 180 -11.09 -3.56 -0.80
C LEU A 180 -9.98 -2.50 -0.86
N LEU A 181 -9.35 -2.20 0.28
CA LEU A 181 -8.28 -1.20 0.37
C LEU A 181 -7.04 -1.62 -0.44
N ALA A 182 -6.67 -2.90 -0.41
CA ALA A 182 -5.56 -3.43 -1.21
C ALA A 182 -5.79 -3.18 -2.71
N VAL A 183 -7.02 -3.43 -3.19
CA VAL A 183 -7.40 -3.21 -4.59
C VAL A 183 -7.47 -1.72 -4.94
N LEU A 184 -8.11 -0.90 -4.09
CA LEU A 184 -8.28 0.52 -4.35
C LEU A 184 -6.94 1.26 -4.42
N TYR A 185 -6.00 0.92 -3.54
CA TYR A 185 -4.73 1.64 -3.43
C TYR A 185 -3.56 0.90 -4.09
N GLY A 186 -3.73 -0.33 -4.56
CA GLY A 186 -2.66 -1.12 -5.18
C GLY A 186 -1.54 -1.44 -4.19
N ILE A 187 -1.90 -1.76 -2.95
CA ILE A 187 -0.98 -2.02 -1.84
C ILE A 187 -1.15 -3.48 -1.38
N PRO A 188 -0.08 -4.20 -0.99
CA PRO A 188 -0.19 -5.52 -0.35
C PRO A 188 -1.13 -5.53 0.86
N ARG A 189 -1.81 -6.66 1.10
CA ARG A 189 -2.81 -6.77 2.17
C ARG A 189 -2.18 -6.68 3.56
N GLY A 190 -0.98 -7.25 3.73
CA GLY A 190 -0.19 -7.10 4.95
C GLY A 190 0.08 -5.64 5.31
N ASP A 191 0.42 -4.82 4.30
CA ASP A 191 0.66 -3.39 4.50
C ASP A 191 -0.62 -2.63 4.83
N VAL A 192 -1.76 -3.01 4.23
CA VAL A 192 -3.08 -2.48 4.59
C VAL A 192 -3.40 -2.77 6.07
N VAL A 193 -3.15 -4.00 6.53
CA VAL A 193 -3.34 -4.37 7.94
C VAL A 193 -2.51 -3.49 8.86
N MET A 194 -1.23 -3.30 8.55
CA MET A 194 -0.37 -2.46 9.37
C MET A 194 -0.82 -0.99 9.41
N ARG A 195 -1.30 -0.44 8.30
CA ARG A 195 -1.84 0.93 8.27
C ARG A 195 -3.12 1.07 9.08
N LEU A 196 -4.01 0.08 9.04
CA LEU A 196 -5.19 0.05 9.90
C LEU A 196 -4.80 -0.02 11.39
N LEU A 197 -3.83 -0.89 11.75
CA LEU A 197 -3.32 -0.98 13.12
C LEU A 197 -2.68 0.33 13.57
N HIS A 198 -1.89 0.97 12.71
CA HIS A 198 -1.27 2.25 13.00
C HIS A 198 -2.30 3.36 13.23
N ALA A 199 -3.36 3.43 12.43
CA ALA A 199 -4.43 4.42 12.60
C ALA A 199 -5.16 4.24 13.95
N VAL A 200 -5.24 3.01 14.46
CA VAL A 200 -5.87 2.70 15.75
C VAL A 200 -4.91 2.91 16.93
N ALA A 201 -3.64 2.56 16.76
CA ALA A 201 -2.60 2.64 17.78
C ALA A 201 -1.29 3.24 17.20
N PRO A 202 -1.24 4.58 17.01
CA PRO A 202 -0.06 5.24 16.49
C PRO A 202 1.15 5.01 17.40
N GLY A 203 2.32 4.72 16.80
CA GLY A 203 3.57 4.53 17.54
C GLY A 203 3.71 3.19 18.29
N ALA A 204 2.74 2.28 18.19
CA ALA A 204 2.81 0.97 18.85
C ALA A 204 3.83 0.00 18.22
N PHE A 205 4.35 0.31 17.03
CA PHE A 205 5.22 -0.57 16.24
C PHE A 205 6.44 0.19 15.75
N ASP A 206 7.62 -0.41 15.91
CA ASP A 206 8.84 0.04 15.24
C ASP A 206 8.93 -0.50 13.80
N ALA A 207 9.98 -0.12 13.07
CA ALA A 207 10.16 -0.50 11.68
C ALA A 207 10.32 -2.03 11.47
N SER A 208 10.91 -2.76 12.43
CA SER A 208 11.09 -4.22 12.33
C SER A 208 9.75 -4.92 12.58
N GLY A 209 9.06 -4.53 13.66
CA GLY A 209 7.74 -5.03 14.00
C GLY A 209 6.72 -4.79 12.89
N TRP A 210 6.83 -3.66 12.18
CA TRP A 210 6.01 -3.39 11.01
C TRP A 210 6.18 -4.45 9.91
N LEU A 211 7.43 -4.76 9.54
CA LEU A 211 7.72 -5.72 8.47
C LEU A 211 7.28 -7.14 8.86
N GLU A 212 7.59 -7.56 10.08
CA GLU A 212 7.26 -8.89 10.58
C GLU A 212 5.74 -9.12 10.62
N ILE A 213 5.00 -8.17 11.19
CA ILE A 213 3.54 -8.29 11.30
C ILE A 213 2.88 -8.16 9.92
N SER A 214 3.36 -7.26 9.05
CA SER A 214 2.87 -7.14 7.67
C SER A 214 3.02 -8.46 6.91
N ALA A 215 4.21 -9.06 6.93
CA ALA A 215 4.47 -10.33 6.26
C ALA A 215 3.65 -11.48 6.85
N ALA A 216 3.53 -11.55 8.19
CA ALA A 216 2.71 -12.56 8.85
C ALA A 216 1.22 -12.43 8.50
N ALA A 217 0.72 -11.20 8.41
CA ALA A 217 -0.66 -10.90 8.02
C ALA A 217 -0.92 -11.33 6.57
N GLU A 218 -0.05 -10.97 5.62
CA GLU A 218 -0.16 -11.41 4.22
C GLU A 218 -0.23 -12.94 4.13
N ALA A 219 0.74 -13.63 4.73
CA ALA A 219 0.81 -15.08 4.71
C ALA A 219 -0.43 -15.74 5.36
N SER A 220 -1.00 -15.11 6.40
CA SER A 220 -2.23 -15.60 7.03
C SER A 220 -3.45 -15.45 6.13
N ILE A 221 -3.53 -14.39 5.34
CA ILE A 221 -4.66 -14.17 4.42
C ILE A 221 -4.54 -15.14 3.24
N GLU A 222 -3.34 -15.29 2.66
CA GLU A 222 -3.09 -16.26 1.58
C GLU A 222 -3.48 -17.68 1.97
N ARG A 223 -3.15 -18.12 3.20
CA ARG A 223 -3.56 -19.44 3.70
C ARG A 223 -5.08 -19.59 3.80
N ARG A 224 -5.80 -18.54 4.20
CA ARG A 224 -7.27 -18.57 4.29
C ARG A 224 -7.90 -18.68 2.90
N ASP A 225 -7.44 -17.87 1.96
CA ASP A 225 -7.94 -17.90 0.58
C ASP A 225 -7.68 -19.25 -0.10
N ALA A 226 -6.51 -19.85 0.13
CA ALA A 226 -6.18 -21.18 -0.38
C ALA A 226 -7.05 -22.29 0.25
N GLY A 227 -7.38 -22.17 1.54
CA GLY A 227 -8.25 -23.11 2.26
C GLY A 227 -9.72 -23.06 1.82
N GLU A 228 -10.24 -21.88 1.48
CA GLU A 228 -11.61 -21.72 0.95
C GLU A 228 -11.74 -22.25 -0.49
N GLY A 229 -10.64 -22.31 -1.25
CA GLY A 229 -10.61 -22.88 -2.61
C GLY A 229 -10.59 -24.42 -2.69
N GLY A 230 -10.25 -25.12 -1.60
CA GLY A 230 -10.13 -26.58 -1.55
C GLY A 230 -11.40 -27.33 -1.08
N ALA A 231 -12.47 -26.60 -0.76
CA ALA A 231 -13.73 -27.15 -0.25
C ALA A 231 -14.89 -27.07 -1.27
N ARG A 232 -14.59 -27.16 -2.57
CA ARG A 232 -15.58 -27.27 -3.65
C ARG A 232 -15.50 -28.61 -4.36
#